data_AF-A0A3N2RYU5-F1
#
_entry.id   AF-A0A3N2RYU5-F1
#
_cell.length_a   1.000
_cell.length_b   1.000
_cell.length_c   1.000
_cell.angle_alpha   90.00
_cell.angle_beta   90.00
_cell.angle_gamma   90.00
#
_symmetry.space_group_name_H-M   'P 1'
#
loop_
_entity.id
_entity.type
_entity.pdbx_description
1 polymer ?
#
loop_
_entity_poly.entity_id
_entity_poly.type
_entity_poly.pdbx_seq_one_letter_code
_entity_poly.pdbx_strand_id
1 'polypeptide(L)'
;MALYTIGEVAQLCDINPVTLRAWQRRYALLKPQRTDGGHRLFNDDDIDRIREIQRWIENGVQVSKVKGLLSEQRDGWREQQEKALNYLRNGHLHPLRLWVKELRRSYSARTLVDCLFNPLRLRLQSAQFALQTLLGLLDGVLINDIALNLASGRRKSGPHALVIGWNVADMTRLWLEGWVACEQGWRVDVMAHSLTHVQPELFPGQTLLIWCGTTPSTVQLQQISRWQEEGVAFPLPAN
;
A
#
# COMPACT_ATOMS: atom_id res chain seq x y z
N MET A 1 23.69 -5.51 -5.37
CA MET A 1 22.32 -5.75 -5.88
C MET A 1 22.27 -7.20 -6.32
N ALA A 2 21.33 -7.99 -5.81
CA ALA A 2 21.20 -9.39 -6.21
C ALA A 2 20.61 -9.46 -7.63
N LEU A 3 20.95 -10.52 -8.36
CA LEU A 3 20.38 -10.82 -9.67
C LEU A 3 19.64 -12.14 -9.60
N TYR A 4 18.43 -12.16 -10.16
CA TYR A 4 17.50 -13.28 -10.11
C TYR A 4 17.18 -13.75 -11.53
N THR A 5 17.07 -15.05 -11.70
CA THR A 5 16.55 -15.67 -12.92
C THR A 5 15.03 -15.44 -13.03
N ILE A 6 14.48 -15.64 -14.24
CA ILE A 6 13.03 -15.50 -14.45
C ILE A 6 12.19 -16.47 -13.58
N GLY A 7 12.75 -17.64 -13.23
CA GLY A 7 12.08 -18.62 -12.37
C GLY A 7 11.97 -18.13 -10.93
N GLU A 8 13.07 -17.59 -10.39
CA GLU A 8 13.10 -17.03 -9.04
C GLU A 8 12.17 -15.82 -8.93
N VAL A 9 12.18 -14.91 -9.92
CA VAL A 9 11.27 -13.75 -9.96
C VAL A 9 9.80 -14.19 -10.03
N ALA A 10 9.50 -15.19 -10.85
CA ALA A 10 8.15 -15.74 -10.94
C ALA A 10 7.64 -16.25 -9.60
N GLN A 11 8.50 -16.91 -8.82
CA GLN A 11 8.17 -17.36 -7.47
C GLN A 11 8.05 -16.19 -6.48
N LEU A 12 8.95 -15.21 -6.55
CA LEU A 12 8.97 -14.04 -5.66
C LEU A 12 7.76 -13.11 -5.81
N CYS A 13 7.24 -13.01 -7.03
CA CYS A 13 6.10 -12.16 -7.39
C CYS A 13 4.79 -12.95 -7.62
N ASP A 14 4.80 -14.26 -7.41
CA ASP A 14 3.66 -15.15 -7.67
C ASP A 14 3.03 -14.92 -9.06
N ILE A 15 3.86 -14.97 -10.10
CA ILE A 15 3.47 -14.68 -11.48
C ILE A 15 4.05 -15.69 -12.45
N ASN A 16 3.24 -16.12 -13.42
CA ASN A 16 3.70 -17.08 -14.42
C ASN A 16 4.86 -16.51 -15.27
N PRO A 17 5.99 -17.23 -15.45
CA PRO A 17 7.10 -16.78 -16.30
C PRO A 17 6.68 -16.41 -17.74
N VAL A 18 5.64 -17.04 -18.27
CA VAL A 18 5.08 -16.73 -19.60
C VAL A 18 4.50 -15.31 -19.62
N THR A 19 3.81 -14.90 -18.55
CA THR A 19 3.28 -13.54 -18.39
C THR A 19 4.40 -12.51 -18.35
N LEU A 20 5.47 -12.77 -17.60
CA LEU A 20 6.66 -11.88 -17.57
C LEU A 20 7.30 -11.72 -18.95
N ARG A 21 7.43 -12.81 -19.71
CA ARG A 21 7.94 -12.75 -21.10
C ARG A 21 7.00 -11.96 -22.01
N ALA A 22 5.69 -12.10 -21.85
CA ALA A 22 4.71 -11.33 -22.60
C ALA A 22 4.78 -9.84 -22.27
N TRP A 23 4.89 -9.48 -20.99
CA TRP A 23 5.07 -8.09 -20.53
C TRP A 23 6.32 -7.43 -21.10
N GLN A 24 7.43 -8.16 -21.14
CA GLN A 24 8.66 -7.70 -21.78
C GLN A 24 8.46 -7.55 -23.30
N ARG A 25 7.99 -8.60 -24.00
CA ARG A 25 7.99 -8.63 -25.48
C ARG A 25 6.92 -7.75 -26.10
N ARG A 26 5.70 -7.74 -25.55
CA ARG A 26 4.53 -7.07 -26.16
C ARG A 26 4.38 -5.62 -25.70
N TYR A 27 4.74 -5.33 -24.45
CA TYR A 27 4.46 -4.03 -23.83
C TYR A 27 5.72 -3.26 -23.41
N ALA A 28 6.91 -3.88 -23.53
CA ALA A 28 8.19 -3.30 -23.11
C ALA A 28 8.16 -2.78 -21.67
N LEU A 29 7.42 -3.46 -20.79
CA LEU A 29 7.24 -3.07 -19.39
C LEU A 29 8.45 -3.40 -18.53
N LEU A 30 9.27 -4.37 -18.94
CA LEU A 30 10.46 -4.83 -18.22
C LEU A 30 11.67 -4.76 -19.15
N LYS A 31 12.84 -4.45 -18.60
CA LYS A 31 14.12 -4.43 -19.32
C LYS A 31 15.20 -5.19 -18.55
N PRO A 32 15.02 -6.52 -18.34
CA PRO A 32 15.99 -7.32 -17.60
C PRO A 32 17.34 -7.32 -18.30
N GLN A 33 18.39 -7.43 -17.51
CA GLN A 33 19.74 -7.65 -17.99
C GLN A 33 19.84 -9.03 -18.66
N ARG A 34 20.86 -9.19 -19.50
CA ARG A 34 21.16 -10.47 -20.12
C ARG A 34 22.57 -10.90 -19.75
N THR A 35 22.73 -12.17 -19.42
CA THR A 35 24.05 -12.82 -19.37
C THR A 35 24.62 -12.94 -20.78
N ASP A 36 25.91 -13.23 -20.89
CA ASP A 36 26.56 -13.56 -22.17
C ASP A 36 25.87 -14.75 -22.88
N GLY A 37 25.40 -15.74 -22.12
CA GLY A 37 24.60 -16.87 -22.64
C GLY A 37 23.15 -16.53 -23.02
N GLY A 38 22.72 -15.26 -22.95
CA GLY A 38 21.39 -14.79 -23.34
C GLY A 38 20.26 -15.00 -22.32
N HIS A 39 20.55 -15.53 -21.12
CA HIS A 39 19.58 -15.69 -20.03
C HIS A 39 19.20 -14.33 -19.44
N ARG A 40 17.93 -14.17 -19.05
CA ARG A 40 17.41 -12.94 -18.43
C ARG A 40 17.75 -12.94 -16.95
N LEU A 41 18.33 -11.84 -16.49
CA LEU A 41 18.57 -11.54 -15.09
C LEU A 41 17.79 -10.28 -14.71
N PHE A 42 17.11 -10.37 -13.58
CA PHE A 42 16.30 -9.30 -13.01
C PHE A 42 16.95 -8.86 -11.71
N ASN A 43 16.83 -7.58 -11.37
CA ASN A 43 17.29 -7.06 -10.08
C ASN A 43 16.09 -6.74 -9.18
N ASP A 44 16.37 -6.19 -7.99
CA ASP A 44 15.31 -5.79 -7.05
C ASP A 44 14.39 -4.70 -7.65
N ASP A 45 14.90 -3.80 -8.51
CA ASP A 45 14.08 -2.81 -9.24
C ASP A 45 13.04 -3.44 -10.15
N ASP A 46 13.45 -4.48 -10.88
CA ASP A 46 12.56 -5.19 -11.78
C ASP A 46 11.47 -5.91 -10.99
N ILE A 47 11.79 -6.50 -9.84
CA ILE A 47 10.82 -7.14 -8.94
C ILE A 47 9.80 -6.12 -8.43
N ASP A 48 10.28 -4.98 -7.94
CA ASP A 48 9.42 -3.89 -7.46
C ASP A 48 8.49 -3.41 -8.59
N ARG A 49 9.03 -3.27 -9.81
CA ARG A 49 8.26 -2.88 -11.00
C ARG A 49 7.22 -3.93 -11.40
N ILE A 50 7.54 -5.22 -11.28
CA ILE A 50 6.59 -6.32 -11.55
C ILE A 50 5.41 -6.25 -10.59
N ARG A 51 5.67 -6.07 -9.29
CA ARG A 51 4.60 -5.97 -8.28
C ARG A 51 3.73 -4.73 -8.49
N GLU A 52 4.32 -3.61 -8.89
CA GLU A 52 3.56 -2.41 -9.25
C GLU A 52 2.68 -2.64 -10.49
N ILE A 53 3.20 -3.32 -11.52
CA ILE A 53 2.40 -3.71 -12.68
C ILE A 53 1.24 -4.63 -12.27
N GLN A 54 1.47 -5.62 -11.40
CA GLN A 54 0.42 -6.49 -10.86
C GLN A 54 -0.68 -5.68 -10.18
N ARG A 55 -0.31 -4.76 -9.28
CA ARG A 55 -1.26 -3.86 -8.61
C ARG A 55 -2.11 -3.07 -9.59
N TRP A 56 -1.51 -2.48 -10.63
CA TRP A 56 -2.29 -1.76 -11.65
C TRP A 56 -3.28 -2.66 -12.37
N ILE A 57 -2.86 -3.87 -12.73
CA ILE A 57 -3.72 -4.83 -13.43
C ILE A 57 -4.85 -5.33 -12.54
N GLU A 58 -4.55 -5.62 -11.27
CA GLU A 58 -5.54 -5.94 -10.25
C GLU A 58 -6.57 -4.81 -10.14
N ASN A 59 -6.12 -3.54 -10.20
CA ASN A 59 -6.96 -2.34 -10.18
C ASN A 59 -7.76 -2.12 -11.48
N GLY A 60 -7.85 -3.13 -12.35
CA GLY A 60 -8.62 -3.09 -13.59
C GLY A 60 -7.94 -2.31 -14.72
N VAL A 61 -6.69 -1.87 -14.53
CA VAL A 61 -5.95 -1.17 -15.59
C VAL A 61 -5.48 -2.19 -16.62
N GLN A 62 -5.80 -1.93 -17.89
CA GLN A 62 -5.31 -2.74 -19.00
C GLN A 62 -3.78 -2.68 -19.07
N VAL A 63 -3.11 -3.82 -19.23
CA VAL A 63 -1.64 -3.94 -19.29
C VAL A 63 -0.99 -2.94 -20.27
N SER A 64 -1.65 -2.66 -21.38
CA SER A 64 -1.20 -1.71 -22.41
C SER A 64 -1.07 -0.26 -21.91
N LYS A 65 -1.85 0.13 -20.89
CA LYS A 65 -1.85 1.48 -20.29
C LYS A 65 -0.86 1.62 -19.12
N VAL A 66 -0.46 0.52 -18.51
CA VAL A 66 0.38 0.52 -17.30
C VAL A 66 1.71 1.25 -17.52
N LYS A 67 2.30 1.17 -18.72
CA LYS A 67 3.60 1.79 -19.01
C LYS A 67 3.65 3.29 -18.71
N GLY A 68 2.56 4.02 -18.98
CA GLY A 68 2.48 5.47 -18.74
C GLY A 68 2.31 5.83 -17.26
N LEU A 69 1.85 4.89 -16.44
CA LEU A 69 1.64 5.10 -15.00
C LEU A 69 2.92 4.85 -14.20
N LEU A 70 3.85 4.03 -14.72
CA LEU A 70 5.08 3.66 -14.03
C LEU A 70 6.16 4.76 -14.00
N SER A 71 5.97 5.89 -14.69
CA SER A 71 7.03 6.89 -14.92
C SER A 71 7.07 8.06 -13.94
N GLU A 72 6.04 8.28 -13.11
CA GLU A 72 5.85 9.58 -12.45
C GLU A 72 6.37 9.67 -11.00
N GLN A 73 6.89 8.61 -10.39
CA GLN A 73 6.81 8.50 -8.92
C GLN A 73 8.04 7.93 -8.20
N ARG A 74 9.29 8.32 -8.52
CA ARG A 74 10.45 7.63 -7.90
C ARG A 74 11.70 8.43 -7.50
N ASP A 75 11.75 9.75 -7.63
CA ASP A 75 12.98 10.45 -7.23
C ASP A 75 13.06 10.65 -5.70
N GLY A 76 14.03 9.98 -5.06
CA GLY A 76 14.38 10.11 -3.64
C GLY A 76 13.71 9.13 -2.67
N TRP A 77 12.48 8.67 -2.94
CA TRP A 77 11.75 7.80 -2.01
C TRP A 77 12.33 6.39 -1.89
N ARG A 78 12.99 5.89 -2.94
CA ARG A 78 13.61 4.57 -2.90
C ARG A 78 14.74 4.47 -1.89
N GLU A 79 15.53 5.52 -1.73
CA GLU A 79 16.57 5.59 -0.71
C GLU A 79 15.97 5.52 0.71
N GLN A 80 14.85 6.22 0.93
CA GLN A 80 14.13 6.15 2.20
C GLN A 80 13.56 4.75 2.47
N GLN A 81 13.08 4.05 1.44
CA GLN A 81 12.64 2.67 1.57
C GLN A 81 13.81 1.74 1.93
N GLU A 82 14.98 1.88 1.30
CA GLU A 82 16.18 1.10 1.64
C GLU A 82 16.66 1.37 3.07
N LYS A 83 16.58 2.63 3.52
CA LYS A 83 16.90 2.99 4.90
C LYS A 83 15.97 2.29 5.90
N ALA A 84 14.66 2.28 5.64
CA ALA A 84 13.70 1.55 6.45
C ALA A 84 13.99 0.04 6.46
N LEU A 85 14.23 -0.56 5.29
CA LEU A 85 14.60 -1.96 5.16
C LEU A 85 15.86 -2.30 5.94
N ASN A 86 16.86 -1.43 5.94
CA ASN A 86 18.07 -1.64 6.71
C ASN A 86 17.78 -1.68 8.21
N TYR A 87 16.94 -0.78 8.74
CA TYR A 87 16.54 -0.89 10.15
C TYR A 87 15.82 -2.20 10.45
N LEU A 88 14.88 -2.61 9.59
CA LEU A 88 14.10 -3.84 9.77
C LEU A 88 14.99 -5.09 9.74
N ARG A 89 15.88 -5.20 8.75
CA ARG A 89 16.81 -6.34 8.58
C ARG A 89 17.77 -6.51 9.75
N ASN A 90 18.19 -5.40 10.36
CA ASN A 90 19.07 -5.42 11.53
C ASN A 90 18.31 -5.45 12.88
N GLY A 91 16.97 -5.55 12.86
CA GLY A 91 16.15 -5.55 14.09
C GLY A 91 16.16 -4.22 14.86
N HIS A 92 16.59 -3.13 14.24
CA HIS A 92 16.73 -1.80 14.85
C HIS A 92 15.38 -1.05 14.91
N LEU A 93 14.41 -1.59 15.66
CA LEU A 93 13.04 -1.05 15.72
C LEU A 93 12.95 0.32 16.41
N HIS A 94 13.77 0.58 17.42
CA HIS A 94 13.75 1.88 18.11
C HIS A 94 14.25 3.03 17.21
N PRO A 95 15.42 2.92 16.55
CA PRO A 95 15.84 3.88 15.53
C PRO A 95 14.83 4.05 14.39
N LEU A 96 14.18 2.96 13.95
CA LEU A 96 13.12 3.03 12.94
C LEU A 96 11.96 3.91 13.40
N ARG A 97 11.49 3.75 14.65
CA ARG A 97 10.41 4.59 15.22
C ARG A 97 10.80 6.07 15.27
N LEU A 98 12.04 6.37 15.66
CA LEU A 98 12.53 7.76 15.67
C LEU A 98 12.60 8.35 14.27
N TRP A 99 13.06 7.57 13.29
CA TRP A 99 13.13 7.98 11.90
C TRP A 99 11.73 8.21 11.28
N VAL A 100 10.76 7.33 11.54
CA VAL A 100 9.35 7.54 11.13
C VAL A 100 8.81 8.84 11.73
N LYS A 101 9.03 9.07 13.03
CA LYS A 101 8.61 10.31 13.71
C LYS A 101 9.22 11.56 13.08
N GLU A 102 10.47 11.49 12.64
CA GLU A 102 11.15 12.61 11.99
C GLU A 102 10.58 12.88 10.60
N LEU A 103 10.39 11.84 9.78
CA LEU A 103 9.76 11.99 8.45
C LEU A 103 8.40 12.67 8.53
N ARG A 104 7.58 12.31 9.52
CA ARG A 104 6.26 12.90 9.76
C ARG A 104 6.29 14.40 10.07
N ARG A 105 7.43 14.96 10.47
CA ARG A 105 7.59 16.40 10.68
C ARG A 105 7.89 17.13 9.37
N SER A 106 8.45 16.43 8.41
CA SER A 106 8.93 17.00 7.14
C SER A 106 7.97 16.78 5.98
N TYR A 107 7.10 15.76 6.06
CA TYR A 107 6.19 15.39 4.98
C TYR A 107 4.77 15.15 5.51
N SER A 108 3.78 15.38 4.64
CA SER A 108 2.38 15.07 4.93
C SER A 108 2.15 13.57 5.07
N ALA A 109 1.11 13.19 5.81
CA ALA A 109 0.66 11.81 5.92
C ALA A 109 0.39 11.20 4.55
N ARG A 110 -0.28 11.94 3.64
CA ARG A 110 -0.58 11.44 2.29
C ARG A 110 0.70 11.11 1.51
N THR A 111 1.67 12.03 1.50
CA THR A 111 2.94 11.81 0.80
C THR A 111 3.70 10.59 1.35
N LEU A 112 3.75 10.43 2.68
CA LEU A 112 4.43 9.30 3.30
C LEU A 112 3.69 7.97 3.04
N VAL A 113 2.36 7.98 3.08
CA VAL A 113 1.55 6.79 2.77
C VAL A 113 1.73 6.37 1.32
N ASP A 114 1.60 7.30 0.37
CA ASP A 114 1.64 6.98 -1.07
C ASP A 114 3.04 6.69 -1.60
N CYS A 115 4.05 7.44 -1.16
CA CYS A 115 5.38 7.37 -1.76
C CYS A 115 6.36 6.50 -0.96
N LEU A 116 6.12 6.27 0.33
CA LEU A 116 7.03 5.51 1.20
C LEU A 116 6.40 4.22 1.71
N PHE A 117 5.35 4.30 2.51
CA PHE A 117 4.85 3.16 3.28
C PHE A 117 4.10 2.15 2.40
N ASN A 118 3.15 2.57 1.57
CA ASN A 118 2.45 1.63 0.69
C ASN A 118 3.40 0.94 -0.32
N PRO A 119 4.31 1.67 -0.99
CA PRO A 119 5.29 1.02 -1.85
C PRO A 119 6.20 0.05 -1.08
N LEU A 120 6.74 0.45 0.07
CA LEU A 120 7.59 -0.44 0.88
C LEU A 120 6.85 -1.68 1.35
N ARG A 121 5.61 -1.53 1.81
CA ARG A 121 4.77 -2.66 2.25
C ARG A 121 4.50 -3.62 1.10
N LEU A 122 4.21 -3.10 -0.09
CA LEU A 122 4.07 -3.91 -1.31
C LEU A 122 5.35 -4.69 -1.65
N ARG A 123 6.53 -4.10 -1.42
CA ARG A 123 7.82 -4.79 -1.61
C ARG A 123 8.06 -5.91 -0.60
N LEU A 124 7.46 -5.82 0.58
CA LEU A 124 7.56 -6.82 1.64
C LEU A 124 6.44 -7.87 1.57
N GLN A 125 5.37 -7.62 0.81
CA GLN A 125 4.29 -8.57 0.60
C GLN A 125 4.75 -9.72 -0.29
N SER A 126 4.93 -10.90 0.32
CA SER A 126 5.39 -12.12 -0.35
C SER A 126 4.95 -13.36 0.44
N ALA A 127 4.97 -14.53 -0.19
CA ALA A 127 4.83 -15.82 0.49
C ALA A 127 6.07 -16.21 1.32
N GLN A 128 7.20 -15.50 1.15
CA GLN A 128 8.43 -15.80 1.88
C GLN A 128 8.37 -15.35 3.34
N PHE A 129 8.65 -16.27 4.27
CA PHE A 129 8.62 -16.03 5.71
C PHE A 129 9.44 -14.81 6.16
N ALA A 130 10.65 -14.63 5.62
CA ALA A 130 11.51 -13.51 5.99
C ALA A 130 10.87 -12.16 5.65
N LEU A 131 10.32 -12.02 4.43
CA LEU A 131 9.65 -10.79 4.00
C LEU A 131 8.35 -10.55 4.78
N GLN A 132 7.58 -11.60 5.07
CA GLN A 132 6.40 -11.51 5.94
C GLN A 132 6.76 -11.04 7.36
N THR A 133 7.89 -11.51 7.90
CA THR A 133 8.40 -11.06 9.20
C THR A 133 8.75 -9.57 9.16
N LEU A 134 9.47 -9.11 8.12
CA LEU A 134 9.80 -7.69 7.98
C LEU A 134 8.55 -6.82 7.78
N LEU A 135 7.55 -7.31 7.02
CA LEU A 135 6.26 -6.63 6.85
C LEU A 135 5.55 -6.49 8.19
N GLY A 136 5.45 -7.57 8.97
CA GLY A 136 4.82 -7.55 10.30
C GLY A 136 5.53 -6.61 11.27
N LEU A 137 6.87 -6.55 11.24
CA LEU A 137 7.65 -5.60 12.04
C LEU A 137 7.38 -4.15 11.63
N LEU A 138 7.34 -3.86 10.32
CA LEU A 138 7.01 -2.54 9.79
C LEU A 138 5.59 -2.14 10.20
N ASP A 139 4.62 -3.01 9.96
CA ASP A 139 3.21 -2.77 10.26
C ASP A 139 3.00 -2.51 11.76
N GLY A 140 3.64 -3.29 12.64
CA GLY A 140 3.60 -3.05 14.08
C GLY A 140 4.22 -1.71 14.53
N VAL A 141 5.27 -1.24 13.84
CA VAL A 141 5.83 0.10 14.08
C VAL A 141 4.86 1.19 13.63
N LEU A 142 4.28 1.05 12.42
CA LEU A 142 3.36 2.03 11.85
C LEU A 142 2.06 2.12 12.66
N ILE A 143 1.42 1.00 12.97
CA ILE A 143 0.17 0.95 13.74
C ILE A 143 0.36 1.64 15.10
N ASN A 144 1.45 1.34 15.81
CA ASN A 144 1.73 1.97 17.10
C ASN A 144 1.90 3.49 16.98
N ASP A 145 2.71 3.95 16.02
CA ASP A 145 2.96 5.38 15.81
C ASP A 145 1.68 6.14 15.41
N ILE A 146 0.88 5.54 14.53
CA ILE A 146 -0.41 6.10 14.10
C ILE A 146 -1.40 6.12 15.27
N ALA A 147 -1.52 5.03 16.05
CA ALA A 147 -2.43 4.98 17.18
C ALA A 147 -2.15 6.10 18.20
N LEU A 148 -0.87 6.38 18.50
CA LEU A 148 -0.48 7.50 19.35
C LEU A 148 -0.89 8.85 18.75
N ASN A 149 -0.77 9.00 17.43
CA ASN A 149 -1.19 10.21 16.75
C ASN A 149 -2.71 10.40 16.75
N LEU A 150 -3.48 9.36 16.44
CA LEU A 150 -4.94 9.40 16.49
C LEU A 150 -5.43 9.74 17.90
N ALA A 151 -4.83 9.13 18.93
CA ALA A 151 -5.15 9.43 20.33
C ALA A 151 -4.90 10.91 20.67
N SER A 152 -3.82 11.51 20.15
CA SER A 152 -3.57 12.95 20.32
C SER A 152 -4.57 13.82 19.54
N GLY A 153 -5.03 13.35 18.38
CA GLY A 153 -6.00 14.02 17.51
C GLY A 153 -7.40 14.09 18.11
N ARG A 154 -7.81 13.12 18.96
CA ARG A 154 -9.12 13.09 19.62
C ARG A 154 -9.45 14.34 20.44
N ARG A 155 -8.43 15.08 20.90
CA ARG A 155 -8.59 16.32 21.68
C ARG A 155 -8.94 17.53 20.81
N LYS A 156 -8.74 17.44 19.49
CA LYS A 156 -9.03 18.54 18.56
C LYS A 156 -10.53 18.60 18.26
N SER A 157 -11.03 19.79 17.91
CA SER A 157 -12.36 19.93 17.34
C SER A 157 -12.36 19.44 15.89
N GLY A 158 -13.40 18.72 15.48
CA GLY A 158 -13.53 18.19 14.13
C GLY A 158 -14.63 17.13 14.01
N PRO A 159 -15.09 16.84 12.78
CA PRO A 159 -16.04 15.77 12.55
C PRO A 159 -15.44 14.43 12.97
N HIS A 160 -16.29 13.52 13.44
CA HIS A 160 -15.86 12.16 13.79
C HIS A 160 -16.17 11.21 12.64
N ALA A 161 -15.24 10.32 12.34
CA ALA A 161 -15.41 9.28 11.35
C ALA A 161 -14.84 7.94 11.81
N LEU A 162 -15.47 6.86 11.33
CA LEU A 162 -15.01 5.50 11.49
C LEU A 162 -14.43 4.98 10.18
N VAL A 163 -13.16 4.62 10.19
CA VAL A 163 -12.48 3.99 9.04
C VAL A 163 -12.78 2.49 9.03
N ILE A 164 -13.32 2.00 7.93
CA ILE A 164 -13.79 0.62 7.75
C ILE A 164 -13.18 0.02 6.49
N GLY A 165 -12.81 -1.27 6.58
CA GLY A 165 -12.50 -2.09 5.42
C GLY A 165 -13.73 -2.85 4.93
N TRP A 166 -13.95 -2.92 3.62
CA TRP A 166 -15.00 -3.73 3.01
C TRP A 166 -14.42 -4.77 2.04
N ASN A 167 -14.44 -6.04 2.44
CA ASN A 167 -13.83 -7.18 1.76
C ASN A 167 -12.32 -6.98 1.48
N VAL A 168 -11.59 -6.49 2.48
CA VAL A 168 -10.14 -6.25 2.38
C VAL A 168 -9.35 -7.12 3.34
N ALA A 169 -8.11 -7.44 2.95
CA ALA A 169 -7.19 -8.25 3.78
C ALA A 169 -6.12 -7.41 4.49
N ASP A 170 -5.78 -6.23 3.97
CA ASP A 170 -4.71 -5.37 4.52
C ASP A 170 -5.26 -4.43 5.61
N MET A 171 -5.25 -4.88 6.86
CA MET A 171 -5.77 -4.08 7.97
C MET A 171 -4.90 -2.86 8.28
N THR A 172 -3.59 -2.94 8.04
CA THR A 172 -2.67 -1.82 8.28
C THR A 172 -2.97 -0.66 7.34
N ARG A 173 -3.46 -0.91 6.12
CA ARG A 173 -3.93 0.16 5.22
C ARG A 173 -5.03 1.01 5.86
N LEU A 174 -5.93 0.44 6.66
CA LEU A 174 -6.95 1.20 7.39
C LEU A 174 -6.33 2.19 8.38
N TRP A 175 -5.24 1.81 9.06
CA TRP A 175 -4.50 2.71 9.94
C TRP A 175 -3.82 3.82 9.15
N LEU A 176 -3.19 3.51 8.02
CA LEU A 176 -2.56 4.51 7.16
C LEU A 176 -3.58 5.54 6.65
N GLU A 177 -4.74 5.10 6.17
CA GLU A 177 -5.79 6.02 5.73
C GLU A 177 -6.44 6.78 6.90
N GLY A 178 -6.56 6.16 8.08
CA GLY A 178 -6.99 6.85 9.29
C GLY A 178 -6.04 7.97 9.72
N TRP A 179 -4.73 7.77 9.54
CA TRP A 179 -3.74 8.82 9.76
C TRP A 179 -3.90 9.98 8.78
N VAL A 180 -4.08 9.69 7.49
CA VAL A 180 -4.33 10.71 6.45
C VAL A 180 -5.59 11.52 6.78
N ALA A 181 -6.70 10.85 7.11
CA ALA A 181 -7.94 11.51 7.51
C ALA A 181 -7.76 12.36 8.78
N CYS A 182 -6.99 11.89 9.76
CA CYS A 182 -6.69 12.67 10.96
C CYS A 182 -5.88 13.94 10.69
N GLU A 183 -4.93 13.89 9.76
CA GLU A 183 -4.20 15.08 9.30
C GLU A 183 -5.12 16.09 8.60
N GLN A 184 -6.16 15.61 7.91
CA GLN A 184 -7.20 16.44 7.27
C GLN A 184 -8.24 17.00 8.27
N GLY A 185 -8.07 16.76 9.57
CA GLY A 185 -8.91 17.34 10.63
C GLY A 185 -10.03 16.43 11.14
N TRP A 186 -10.12 15.18 10.67
CA TRP A 186 -11.06 14.22 11.21
C TRP A 186 -10.62 13.67 12.56
N ARG A 187 -11.56 13.45 13.46
CA ARG A 187 -11.38 12.56 14.61
C ARG A 187 -11.70 11.16 14.15
N VAL A 188 -10.69 10.29 14.12
CA VAL A 188 -10.82 8.98 13.49
C VAL A 188 -10.73 7.88 14.52
N ASP A 189 -11.66 6.94 14.44
CA ASP A 189 -11.49 5.59 14.97
C ASP A 189 -11.31 4.61 13.80
N VAL A 190 -10.53 3.55 14.01
CA VAL A 190 -10.20 2.56 12.98
C VAL A 190 -10.78 1.21 13.39
N MET A 191 -11.57 0.60 12.51
CA MET A 191 -12.10 -0.73 12.72
C MET A 191 -10.98 -1.77 12.59
N ALA A 192 -10.89 -2.69 13.55
CA ALA A 192 -9.81 -3.68 13.60
C ALA A 192 -9.89 -4.76 12.51
N HIS A 193 -11.08 -5.03 11.99
CA HIS A 193 -11.34 -6.08 11.01
C HIS A 193 -12.13 -5.52 9.83
N SER A 194 -11.91 -6.08 8.64
CA SER A 194 -12.78 -5.81 7.49
C SER A 194 -14.14 -6.45 7.68
N LEU A 195 -15.17 -5.76 7.18
CA LEU A 195 -16.52 -6.29 7.06
C LEU A 195 -16.69 -7.00 5.72
N THR A 196 -17.50 -8.05 5.70
CA THR A 196 -17.97 -8.69 4.45
C THR A 196 -19.15 -7.94 3.84
N HIS A 197 -19.93 -7.28 4.70
CA HIS A 197 -21.09 -6.48 4.35
C HIS A 197 -21.09 -5.18 5.17
N VAL A 198 -21.39 -4.05 4.53
CA VAL A 198 -21.44 -2.73 5.18
C VAL A 198 -22.87 -2.23 5.15
N GLN A 199 -23.37 -1.80 6.31
CA GLN A 199 -24.69 -1.22 6.51
C GLN A 199 -24.52 0.02 7.39
N PRO A 200 -24.57 1.25 6.83
CA PRO A 200 -24.39 2.48 7.59
C PRO A 200 -25.38 2.64 8.76
N GLU A 201 -26.55 2.00 8.68
CA GLU A 201 -27.60 2.03 9.70
C GLU A 201 -27.15 1.42 11.04
N LEU A 202 -26.15 0.53 11.01
CA LEU A 202 -25.55 -0.07 12.22
C LEU A 202 -24.58 0.88 12.94
N PHE A 203 -24.29 2.04 12.36
CA PHE A 203 -23.35 3.04 12.89
C PHE A 203 -24.05 4.40 13.08
N PRO A 204 -25.11 4.46 13.92
CA PRO A 204 -25.92 5.66 14.05
C PRO A 204 -25.08 6.86 14.51
N GLY A 205 -25.17 7.96 13.76
CA GLY A 205 -24.48 9.21 14.04
C GLY A 205 -22.98 9.23 13.70
N GLN A 206 -22.46 8.20 13.03
CA GLN A 206 -21.07 8.15 12.57
C GLN A 206 -20.97 8.36 11.06
N THR A 207 -19.98 9.13 10.64
CA THR A 207 -19.57 9.17 9.23
C THR A 207 -18.62 8.01 8.95
N LEU A 208 -18.87 7.25 7.88
CA LEU A 208 -18.01 6.13 7.50
C LEU A 208 -16.99 6.54 6.44
N LEU A 209 -15.73 6.18 6.64
CA LEU A 209 -14.68 6.26 5.61
C LEU A 209 -14.33 4.83 5.18
N ILE A 210 -14.73 4.45 3.97
CA ILE A 210 -14.72 3.05 3.53
C ILE A 210 -13.56 2.80 2.56
N TRP A 211 -12.69 1.87 2.92
CA TRP A 211 -11.68 1.33 2.02
C TRP A 211 -12.13 -0.02 1.45
N CYS A 212 -12.25 -0.10 0.12
CA CYS A 212 -12.70 -1.30 -0.62
C CYS A 212 -11.57 -2.05 -1.31
N GLY A 213 -10.34 -1.87 -0.85
CA GLY A 213 -9.16 -2.43 -1.50
C GLY A 213 -8.64 -1.49 -2.59
N THR A 214 -7.64 -1.96 -3.31
CA THR A 214 -7.12 -1.23 -4.48
C THR A 214 -8.01 -1.44 -5.71
N THR A 215 -8.87 -2.45 -5.67
CA THR A 215 -9.66 -2.99 -6.78
C THR A 215 -11.17 -3.04 -6.47
N PRO A 216 -11.81 -1.93 -6.06
CA PRO A 216 -13.21 -1.97 -5.68
C PRO A 216 -14.10 -2.47 -6.82
N SER A 217 -15.00 -3.40 -6.52
CA SER A 217 -15.96 -3.90 -7.51
C SER A 217 -16.94 -2.80 -7.93
N THR A 218 -17.50 -2.91 -9.14
CA THR A 218 -18.53 -1.98 -9.63
C THR A 218 -19.71 -1.86 -8.66
N VAL A 219 -20.09 -2.97 -8.01
CA VAL A 219 -21.16 -3.00 -7.01
C VAL A 219 -20.79 -2.18 -5.77
N GLN A 220 -19.56 -2.33 -5.26
CA GLN A 220 -19.07 -1.53 -4.13
C GLN A 220 -19.04 -0.04 -4.48
N LEU A 221 -18.55 0.32 -5.66
CA LEU A 221 -18.50 1.71 -6.12
C LEU A 221 -19.89 2.33 -6.20
N GLN A 222 -20.85 1.64 -6.84
CA GLN A 222 -22.24 2.11 -6.95
C GLN A 222 -22.90 2.27 -5.57
N GLN A 223 -22.68 1.32 -4.66
CA GLN A 223 -23.24 1.38 -3.32
C GLN A 223 -22.65 2.55 -2.51
N ILE A 224 -21.34 2.77 -2.57
CA ILE A 224 -20.69 3.89 -1.89
C ILE A 224 -21.18 5.23 -2.46
N SER A 225 -21.35 5.35 -3.77
CA SER A 225 -21.88 6.59 -4.37
C SER A 225 -23.26 6.96 -3.82
N ARG A 226 -24.15 5.98 -3.60
CA ARG A 226 -25.46 6.21 -2.97
C ARG A 226 -25.32 6.71 -1.53
N TRP A 227 -24.51 6.04 -0.72
CA TRP A 227 -24.27 6.47 0.67
C TRP A 227 -23.58 7.83 0.79
N GLN A 228 -22.80 8.21 -0.23
CA GLN A 228 -22.16 9.52 -0.30
C GLN A 228 -23.17 10.62 -0.58
N GLU A 229 -24.17 10.37 -1.42
CA GLU A 229 -25.30 11.30 -1.65
C GLU A 229 -26.12 11.52 -0.36
N GLU A 230 -26.25 10.48 0.46
CA GLU A 230 -26.90 10.51 1.78
C GLU A 230 -26.01 11.13 2.87
N GLY A 231 -24.72 11.36 2.59
CA GLY A 231 -23.75 11.93 3.53
C GLY A 231 -23.33 11.00 4.67
N VAL A 232 -23.62 9.70 4.58
CA VAL A 232 -23.34 8.71 5.65
C VAL A 232 -22.02 7.97 5.45
N ALA A 233 -21.57 7.80 4.20
CA ALA A 233 -20.30 7.12 3.92
C ALA A 233 -19.56 7.73 2.73
N PHE A 234 -18.23 7.73 2.81
CA PHE A 234 -17.34 8.29 1.78
C PHE A 234 -16.23 7.29 1.43
N PRO A 235 -15.82 7.20 0.15
CA PRO A 235 -14.74 6.32 -0.27
C PRO A 235 -13.38 6.84 0.19
N LEU A 236 -12.53 5.93 0.66
CA LEU A 236 -11.09 6.16 0.80
C LEU A 236 -10.36 5.84 -0.51
N PRO A 237 -9.23 6.50 -0.80
CA PRO A 237 -8.51 6.33 -2.06
C PRO A 237 -8.00 4.90 -2.26
N ALA A 238 -8.24 4.34 -3.45
CA ALA A 238 -7.85 3.00 -3.83
C ALA A 238 -6.37 2.88 -4.25
N ASN A 239 -5.63 4.00 -4.33
CA ASN A 239 -4.28 4.09 -4.91
C ASN A 239 -3.47 2.82 -4.70
#